data_AF-A9AXG8-F1
#
_entry.id   AF-A9AXG8-F1
#
_cell.length_a   1.000
_cell.length_b   1.000
_cell.length_c   1.000
_cell.angle_alpha   90.00
_cell.angle_beta   90.00
_cell.angle_gamma   90.00
#
_symmetry.space_group_name_H-M   'P 1'
#
loop_
_entity.id
_entity.type
_entity.pdbx_description
1 polymer ?
#
loop_
_entity_poly.entity_id
_entity_poly.type
_entity_poly.pdbx_seq_one_letter_code
_entity_poly.pdbx_strand_id
1 'polypeptide(L)'
;MKDSKSMPLMPTASTPRSSASFLQELVNEPVPNSPIANLPRRTAPMGMYERWLSTLAYLSIIGLAMLIWWIGAQFTLAFLAGLGLNLALLGTAQWFIPIIITAIEVACWPRRAINQHVLAVFALVGGLDLITSVIGCVRWLSNQQLPLSTAWLWILSLAIAALCAFWPERLARAAVGELTRLWR
;
A
#
# COMPACT_ATOMS: atom_id res chain seq x y z
N MET A 1 2.60 -8.77 -95.26
CA MET A 1 3.22 -9.94 -94.62
C MET A 1 4.51 -9.47 -93.97
N LYS A 2 4.70 -9.75 -92.67
CA LYS A 2 5.77 -9.30 -91.75
C LYS A 2 5.65 -7.89 -91.13
N ASP A 3 5.07 -7.92 -89.93
CA ASP A 3 5.61 -7.42 -88.65
C ASP A 3 6.13 -5.98 -88.56
N SER A 4 5.45 -5.16 -87.77
CA SER A 4 6.04 -4.63 -86.53
C SER A 4 4.94 -4.05 -85.63
N LYS A 5 4.75 -4.71 -84.51
CA LYS A 5 3.72 -4.44 -83.49
C LYS A 5 4.33 -3.48 -82.47
N SER A 6 4.09 -2.17 -82.61
CA SER A 6 4.50 -1.17 -81.62
C SER A 6 3.45 -1.09 -80.50
N MET A 7 3.81 -1.58 -79.31
CA MET A 7 3.06 -1.39 -78.07
C MET A 7 3.26 0.05 -77.55
N PRO A 8 2.18 0.80 -77.23
CA PRO A 8 2.30 1.99 -76.41
C PRO A 8 2.26 1.64 -74.91
N LEU A 9 3.37 2.00 -74.26
CA LEU A 9 3.60 2.36 -72.85
C LEU A 9 2.47 2.09 -71.84
N MET A 10 2.77 1.20 -70.88
CA MET A 10 2.02 1.06 -69.64
C MET A 10 2.03 2.35 -68.81
N PRO A 11 0.90 2.75 -68.19
CA PRO A 11 0.89 3.76 -67.16
C PRO A 11 1.62 3.27 -65.91
N THR A 12 2.51 4.12 -65.45
CA THR A 12 3.32 4.06 -64.24
C THR A 12 2.49 3.63 -63.02
N ALA A 13 3.00 2.66 -62.28
CA ALA A 13 2.48 2.30 -60.96
C ALA A 13 2.46 3.55 -60.06
N SER A 14 1.26 4.02 -59.72
CA SER A 14 1.07 5.01 -58.67
C SER A 14 1.44 4.36 -57.34
N THR A 15 2.56 4.80 -56.76
CA THR A 15 2.91 4.56 -55.36
C THR A 15 1.72 4.88 -54.46
N PRO A 16 1.33 4.00 -53.50
CA PRO A 16 0.34 4.36 -52.50
C PRO A 16 0.90 5.51 -51.66
N ARG A 17 0.21 6.65 -51.70
CA ARG A 17 0.50 7.82 -50.89
C ARG A 17 0.40 7.40 -49.42
N SER A 18 1.50 7.60 -48.71
CA SER A 18 1.68 7.38 -47.28
C SER A 18 0.47 7.86 -46.47
N SER A 19 -0.12 6.93 -45.74
CA SER A 19 -1.28 7.00 -44.84
C SER A 19 -0.98 7.76 -43.54
N ALA A 20 -0.23 8.86 -43.62
CA ALA A 20 0.08 9.70 -42.46
C ALA A 20 -1.08 10.64 -42.10
N SER A 21 -1.89 11.06 -43.08
CA SER A 21 -3.02 11.98 -42.83
C SER A 21 -4.22 11.30 -42.16
N PHE A 22 -4.45 10.01 -42.42
CA PHE A 22 -5.57 9.26 -41.82
C PHE A 22 -5.38 9.02 -40.31
N LEU A 23 -4.14 8.83 -39.86
CA LEU A 23 -3.82 8.74 -38.43
C LEU A 23 -3.92 10.10 -37.74
N GLN A 24 -3.73 11.20 -38.47
CA GLN A 24 -3.84 12.55 -37.92
C GLN A 24 -5.30 12.99 -37.77
N GLU A 25 -6.19 12.45 -38.60
CA GLU A 25 -7.65 12.65 -38.49
C GLU A 25 -8.24 11.89 -37.29
N LEU A 26 -7.77 10.65 -37.03
CA LEU A 26 -8.17 9.86 -35.85
C LEU A 26 -7.67 10.43 -34.51
N VAL A 27 -6.62 11.27 -34.52
CA VAL A 27 -6.06 11.91 -33.32
C VAL A 27 -6.73 13.26 -33.03
N ASN A 28 -7.46 13.83 -33.99
CA ASN A 28 -8.08 15.15 -33.88
C ASN A 28 -9.59 15.13 -33.67
N GLU A 29 -10.21 13.98 -33.37
CA GLU A 29 -11.58 14.02 -32.85
C GLU A 29 -11.57 14.76 -31.50
N PRO A 30 -12.25 15.91 -31.37
CA PRO A 30 -12.44 16.52 -30.07
C PRO A 30 -13.30 15.53 -29.27
N VAL A 31 -12.69 14.88 -28.28
CA VAL A 31 -13.41 14.05 -27.31
C VAL A 31 -14.61 14.88 -26.85
N PRO A 32 -15.85 14.46 -27.14
CA PRO A 32 -16.99 15.20 -26.64
C PRO A 32 -16.86 15.21 -25.13
N ASN A 33 -16.70 16.41 -24.56
CA ASN A 33 -16.78 16.69 -23.14
C ASN A 33 -18.20 16.31 -22.70
N SER A 34 -18.41 15.01 -22.59
CA SER A 34 -19.56 14.42 -21.96
C SER A 34 -19.45 14.89 -20.53
N PRO A 35 -20.40 15.69 -20.00
CA PRO A 35 -20.41 15.93 -18.57
C PRO A 35 -20.45 14.54 -17.94
N ILE A 36 -19.39 14.17 -17.24
CA ILE A 36 -19.37 12.97 -16.41
C ILE A 36 -20.60 13.13 -15.55
N ALA A 37 -21.64 12.36 -15.85
CA ALA A 37 -22.86 12.36 -15.07
C ALA A 37 -22.39 12.09 -13.64
N ASN A 38 -22.49 13.12 -12.79
CA ASN A 38 -22.30 12.97 -11.37
C ASN A 38 -23.37 11.94 -10.97
N LEU A 39 -22.98 10.67 -10.90
CA LEU A 39 -23.84 9.61 -10.40
C LEU A 39 -24.35 10.13 -9.06
N PRO A 40 -25.67 10.24 -8.86
CA PRO A 40 -26.21 10.71 -7.60
C PRO A 40 -25.64 9.80 -6.53
N ARG A 41 -24.79 10.37 -5.67
CA ARG A 41 -24.26 9.69 -4.49
C ARG A 41 -25.47 9.24 -3.72
N ARG A 42 -25.78 7.94 -3.78
CA ARG A 42 -27.03 7.35 -3.30
C ARG A 42 -27.14 7.57 -1.79
N THR A 43 -27.64 8.73 -1.38
CA THR A 43 -28.05 9.08 -0.02
C THR A 43 -29.44 8.50 0.23
N ALA A 44 -29.59 7.20 -0.01
CA ALA A 44 -30.71 6.50 0.61
C ALA A 44 -30.37 6.41 2.10
N PRO A 45 -31.32 6.71 3.02
CA PRO A 45 -31.09 6.48 4.44
C PRO A 45 -30.72 5.02 4.64
N MET A 46 -29.51 4.79 5.15
CA MET A 46 -28.95 3.46 5.34
C MET A 46 -29.84 2.71 6.33
N GLY A 47 -30.29 1.52 5.96
CA GLY A 47 -31.14 0.71 6.82
C GLY A 47 -30.41 0.35 8.11
N MET A 48 -31.14 0.14 9.22
CA MET A 48 -30.52 -0.23 10.50
C MET A 48 -29.71 -1.54 10.40
N TYR A 49 -30.20 -2.49 9.58
CA TYR A 49 -29.47 -3.71 9.25
C TYR A 49 -28.13 -3.44 8.55
N GLU A 50 -28.13 -2.57 7.54
CA GLU A 50 -26.91 -2.19 6.80
C GLU A 50 -25.91 -1.48 7.71
N ARG A 51 -26.38 -0.61 8.62
CA ARG A 51 -25.53 0.06 9.62
C ARG A 51 -24.83 -0.92 10.56
N TRP A 52 -25.54 -1.97 11.01
CA TRP A 52 -24.94 -3.04 11.81
C TRP A 52 -23.93 -3.86 11.02
N LEU A 53 -24.26 -4.21 9.77
CA LEU A 53 -23.34 -4.96 8.89
C LEU A 53 -22.05 -4.16 8.63
N SER A 54 -22.16 -2.86 8.33
CA SER A 54 -21.00 -1.98 8.17
C SER A 54 -20.19 -1.84 9.46
N THR A 55 -20.85 -1.78 10.63
CA THR A 55 -20.17 -1.77 11.93
C THR A 55 -19.32 -3.02 12.12
N LEU A 56 -19.88 -4.21 11.85
CA LEU A 56 -19.13 -5.47 11.93
C LEU A 56 -17.94 -5.50 10.96
N ALA A 57 -18.10 -4.97 9.74
CA ALA A 57 -17.02 -4.87 8.77
C ALA A 57 -15.90 -3.94 9.23
N TYR A 58 -16.21 -2.79 9.84
CA TYR A 58 -15.17 -1.90 10.38
C TYR A 58 -14.50 -2.48 11.62
N LEU A 59 -15.25 -3.19 12.48
CA LEU A 59 -14.68 -3.92 13.62
C LEU A 59 -13.73 -5.04 13.17
N SER A 60 -14.05 -5.77 12.10
CA SER A 60 -13.15 -6.79 11.56
C SER A 60 -11.86 -6.18 10.98
N ILE A 61 -11.93 -5.01 10.35
CA ILE A 61 -10.75 -4.26 9.90
C ILE A 61 -9.89 -3.81 11.09
N ILE A 62 -10.51 -3.33 12.18
CA ILE A 62 -9.77 -2.99 13.42
C ILE A 62 -9.11 -4.23 14.00
N GLY A 63 -9.81 -5.37 14.05
CA GLY A 63 -9.25 -6.64 14.51
C GLY A 63 -8.05 -7.09 13.66
N LEU A 64 -8.14 -6.96 12.33
CA LEU A 64 -7.03 -7.24 11.42
C LEU A 64 -5.84 -6.30 11.68
N ALA A 65 -6.10 -5.01 11.89
CA ALA A 65 -5.05 -4.05 12.24
C ALA A 65 -4.34 -4.45 13.55
N MET A 66 -5.09 -4.84 14.58
CA MET A 66 -4.52 -5.33 15.85
C MET A 66 -3.68 -6.60 15.64
N LEU A 67 -4.12 -7.53 14.79
CA LEU A 67 -3.37 -8.75 14.49
C LEU A 67 -2.04 -8.43 13.80
N ILE A 68 -2.06 -7.57 12.78
CA ILE A 68 -0.84 -7.16 12.07
C ILE A 68 0.12 -6.43 13.03
N TRP A 69 -0.40 -5.54 13.89
CA TRP A 69 0.39 -4.89 14.93
C TRP A 69 1.01 -5.90 15.89
N TRP A 70 0.23 -6.90 16.35
CA TRP A 70 0.72 -7.92 17.26
C TRP A 70 1.87 -8.73 16.65
N ILE A 71 1.80 -9.07 15.36
CA ILE A 71 2.89 -9.71 14.63
C ILE A 71 4.14 -8.81 14.61
N GLY A 72 3.98 -7.51 14.32
CA GLY A 72 5.09 -6.54 14.37
C GLY A 72 5.73 -6.45 15.77
N ALA A 73 4.90 -6.40 16.81
CA ALA A 73 5.34 -6.37 18.20
C ALA A 73 6.20 -7.61 18.56
N GLN A 74 5.86 -8.79 18.05
CA GLN A 74 6.68 -10.00 18.24
C GLN A 74 8.08 -9.86 17.64
N PHE A 75 8.23 -9.20 16.48
CA PHE A 75 9.56 -8.97 15.90
C PHE A 75 10.39 -8.01 16.75
N THR A 76 9.78 -6.95 17.27
CA THR A 76 10.44 -6.02 18.19
C THR A 76 10.93 -6.76 19.45
N LEU A 77 10.09 -7.62 20.04
CA LEU A 77 10.47 -8.44 21.20
C LEU A 77 11.56 -9.46 20.84
N ALA A 78 11.47 -10.13 19.69
CA ALA A 78 12.48 -11.08 19.23
C ALA A 78 13.86 -10.41 19.04
N PHE A 79 13.88 -9.17 18.54
CA PHE A 79 15.09 -8.36 18.46
C PHE A 79 15.70 -8.14 19.86
N LEU A 80 14.90 -7.66 20.81
CA LEU A 80 15.32 -7.40 22.19
C LEU A 80 15.83 -8.66 22.89
N ALA A 81 15.13 -9.78 22.74
CA ALA A 81 15.57 -11.07 23.27
C ALA A 81 16.96 -11.45 22.75
N GLY A 82 17.20 -11.26 21.44
CA GLY A 82 18.51 -11.55 20.86
C GLY A 82 19.57 -10.46 21.07
N LEU A 83 19.27 -9.38 21.82
CA LEU A 83 20.28 -8.51 22.45
C LEU A 83 20.71 -9.05 23.83
N GLY A 84 20.12 -10.16 24.29
CA GLY A 84 20.37 -10.75 25.60
C GLY A 84 19.43 -10.26 26.70
N LEU A 85 18.37 -9.50 26.36
CA LEU A 85 17.35 -9.14 27.34
C LEU A 85 16.52 -10.37 27.69
N ASN A 86 16.47 -10.72 28.97
CA ASN A 86 15.66 -11.82 29.45
C ASN A 86 14.19 -11.39 29.57
N LEU A 87 13.49 -11.35 28.44
CA LEU A 87 12.09 -10.95 28.36
C LEU A 87 11.16 -11.87 29.16
N ALA A 88 11.57 -13.11 29.43
CA ALA A 88 10.79 -14.02 30.26
C ALA A 88 10.63 -13.51 31.71
N LEU A 89 11.62 -12.76 32.23
CA LEU A 89 11.51 -12.13 33.56
C LEU A 89 10.45 -11.03 33.61
N LEU A 90 10.17 -10.38 32.47
CA LEU A 90 9.15 -9.33 32.36
C LEU A 90 7.74 -9.91 32.23
N GLY A 91 7.58 -11.18 31.86
CA GLY A 91 6.27 -11.83 31.72
C GLY A 91 5.35 -11.07 30.75
N THR A 92 4.20 -10.59 31.23
CA THR A 92 3.27 -9.78 30.43
C THR A 92 3.72 -8.32 30.27
N ALA A 93 4.63 -7.82 31.12
CA ALA A 93 5.07 -6.43 31.06
C ALA A 93 5.95 -6.14 29.83
N GLN A 94 6.52 -7.17 29.19
CA GLN A 94 7.28 -7.00 27.94
C GLN A 94 6.44 -6.31 26.84
N TRP A 95 5.12 -6.52 26.85
CA TRP A 95 4.20 -5.93 25.87
C TRP A 95 4.07 -4.41 25.99
N PHE A 96 4.46 -3.81 27.12
CA PHE A 96 4.50 -2.36 27.24
C PHE A 96 5.53 -1.73 26.31
N ILE A 97 6.59 -2.45 25.94
CA ILE A 97 7.65 -1.92 25.08
C ILE A 97 7.09 -1.55 23.69
N PRO A 98 6.50 -2.47 22.90
CA PRO A 98 5.90 -2.11 21.62
C PRO A 98 4.72 -1.14 21.78
N ILE A 99 3.92 -1.24 22.86
CA ILE A 99 2.82 -0.29 23.12
C ILE A 99 3.34 1.15 23.26
N ILE A 100 4.41 1.35 24.03
CA ILE A 100 5.01 2.68 24.24
C ILE A 100 5.60 3.22 22.94
N ILE A 101 6.31 2.38 22.18
CA ILE A 101 6.86 2.77 20.87
C ILE A 101 5.73 3.24 19.94
N THR A 102 4.70 2.43 19.76
CA THR A 102 3.54 2.79 18.94
C THR A 102 2.83 4.04 19.46
N ALA A 103 2.69 4.22 20.78
CA ALA A 103 2.10 5.42 21.35
C ALA A 103 2.89 6.69 21.00
N ILE A 104 4.23 6.62 21.06
CA ILE A 104 5.12 7.73 20.67
C ILE A 104 4.99 8.01 19.17
N GLU A 105 4.97 6.99 18.32
CA GLU A 105 4.81 7.12 16.86
C GLU A 105 3.49 7.80 16.50
N VAL A 106 2.39 7.35 17.10
CA VAL A 106 1.04 7.92 16.90
C VAL A 106 0.99 9.38 17.39
N ALA A 107 1.61 9.68 18.53
CA ALA A 107 1.67 11.04 19.07
C ALA A 107 2.50 11.98 18.18
N CYS A 108 3.58 11.47 17.59
CA CYS A 108 4.46 12.21 16.69
C CYS A 108 4.03 12.12 15.22
N TRP A 109 2.90 11.49 14.90
CA TRP A 109 2.46 11.35 13.53
C TRP A 109 2.26 12.73 12.89
N PRO A 110 2.91 13.02 11.75
CA PRO A 110 2.85 14.34 11.14
C PRO A 110 1.39 14.68 10.76
N ARG A 111 0.80 15.62 11.50
CA ARG A 111 -0.48 16.25 11.13
C ARG A 111 -0.20 17.40 10.15
N ARG A 112 -1.24 17.91 9.49
CA ARG A 112 -1.20 18.85 8.34
C ARG A 112 -0.20 20.03 8.41
N ALA A 113 0.31 20.40 9.58
CA ALA A 113 1.43 21.35 9.73
C ALA A 113 2.71 20.59 10.11
N ILE A 114 3.70 20.59 9.21
CA ILE A 114 4.96 19.86 9.38
C ILE A 114 5.87 20.64 10.32
N ASN A 115 5.86 20.31 11.61
CA ASN A 115 6.92 20.70 12.54
C ASN A 115 8.14 19.80 12.32
N GLN A 116 9.26 20.37 11.89
CA GLN A 116 10.49 19.62 11.60
C GLN A 116 10.96 18.78 12.80
N HIS A 117 10.84 19.29 14.03
CA HIS A 117 11.18 18.54 15.25
C HIS A 117 10.32 17.29 15.44
N VAL A 118 9.01 17.40 15.24
CA VAL A 118 8.09 16.26 15.36
C VAL A 118 8.37 15.23 14.27
N LEU A 119 8.65 15.69 13.05
CA LEU A 119 9.05 14.81 11.95
C LEU A 119 10.37 14.10 12.23
N ALA A 120 11.35 14.79 12.81
CA ALA A 120 12.63 14.19 13.19
C ALA A 120 12.47 13.12 14.28
N VAL A 121 11.67 13.39 15.31
CA VAL A 121 11.37 12.39 16.37
C VAL A 121 10.62 11.20 15.77
N PHE A 122 9.62 11.44 14.91
CA PHE A 122 8.90 10.38 14.22
C PHE A 122 9.82 9.53 13.35
N ALA A 123 10.68 10.15 12.54
CA ALA A 123 11.63 9.44 11.69
C ALA A 123 12.65 8.65 12.49
N LEU A 124 13.10 9.18 13.64
CA LEU A 124 14.04 8.49 14.52
C LEU A 124 13.38 7.29 15.22
N VAL A 125 12.22 7.48 15.83
CA VAL A 125 11.50 6.42 16.55
C VAL A 125 10.99 5.36 15.59
N GLY A 126 10.29 5.76 14.52
CA GLY A 126 9.77 4.83 13.52
C GLY A 126 10.85 4.19 12.66
N GLY A 127 11.97 4.88 12.42
CA GLY A 127 13.14 4.29 11.78
C GLY A 127 13.79 3.22 12.66
N LEU A 128 13.93 3.48 13.97
CA LEU A 128 14.45 2.52 14.92
C LEU A 128 13.49 1.32 15.08
N ASP A 129 12.19 1.56 15.24
CA ASP A 129 11.17 0.51 15.30
C ASP A 129 11.23 -0.39 14.06
N LEU A 130 11.25 0.20 12.87
CA LEU A 130 11.38 -0.54 11.61
C LEU A 130 12.66 -1.37 11.58
N ILE A 131 13.83 -0.81 11.92
CA ILE A 131 15.11 -1.54 11.93
C ILE A 131 15.05 -2.71 12.91
N THR A 132 14.55 -2.48 14.13
CA THR A 132 14.43 -3.54 15.14
C THR A 132 13.47 -4.64 14.69
N SER A 133 12.34 -4.27 14.09
CA SER A 133 11.38 -5.20 13.49
C SER A 133 11.98 -6.00 12.33
N VAL A 134 12.79 -5.38 11.46
CA VAL A 134 13.47 -6.11 10.37
C VAL A 134 14.44 -7.14 10.92
N ILE A 135 15.31 -6.76 11.86
CA ILE A 135 16.29 -7.68 12.44
C ILE A 135 15.59 -8.80 13.22
N GLY A 136 14.54 -8.47 13.98
CA GLY A 136 13.71 -9.44 14.66
C GLY A 136 13.01 -10.42 13.71
N CYS A 137 12.45 -9.91 12.62
CA CYS A 137 11.82 -10.73 11.58
C CYS A 137 12.83 -11.65 10.88
N VAL A 138 14.03 -11.16 10.56
CA VAL A 138 15.12 -11.97 10.01
C VAL A 138 15.44 -13.15 10.92
N ARG A 139 15.62 -12.89 12.23
CA ARG A 139 15.90 -13.92 13.23
C ARG A 139 14.75 -14.92 13.38
N TRP A 140 13.51 -14.42 13.34
CA TRP A 140 12.34 -15.27 13.43
C TRP A 140 12.21 -16.19 12.22
N LEU A 141 12.37 -15.64 11.00
CA LEU A 141 12.30 -16.39 9.74
C LEU A 141 13.48 -17.36 9.56
N SER A 142 14.69 -16.99 10.01
CA SER A 142 15.85 -17.90 9.94
C SER A 142 15.65 -19.18 10.75
N ASN A 143 14.86 -19.12 11.82
CA ASN A 143 14.54 -20.29 12.63
C ASN A 143 13.53 -21.24 11.95
N GLN A 144 12.83 -20.78 10.90
CA GLN A 144 11.84 -21.58 10.17
C GLN A 144 12.46 -22.43 9.05
N GLN A 145 13.79 -22.40 8.89
CA GLN A 145 14.52 -23.19 7.88
C GLN A 145 13.99 -23.00 6.44
N LEU A 146 13.54 -21.78 6.10
CA LEU A 146 13.05 -21.47 4.76
C LEU A 146 14.18 -21.61 3.72
N PRO A 147 13.92 -22.19 2.53
CA PRO A 147 14.90 -22.35 1.46
C PRO A 147 15.14 -21.03 0.70
N LEU A 148 15.37 -19.94 1.42
CA LEU A 148 15.64 -18.61 0.89
C LEU A 148 17.12 -18.28 1.07
N SER A 149 17.70 -17.58 0.09
CA SER A 149 19.03 -17.00 0.28
C SER A 149 18.98 -15.90 1.34
N THR A 150 20.12 -15.64 2.00
CA THR A 150 20.24 -14.61 3.02
C THR A 150 19.73 -13.25 2.51
N ALA A 151 20.07 -12.88 1.27
CA ALA A 151 19.62 -11.61 0.68
C ALA A 151 18.10 -11.52 0.55
N TRP A 152 17.44 -12.58 0.06
CA TRP A 152 15.98 -12.61 -0.06
C TRP A 152 15.28 -12.58 1.29
N LEU A 153 15.87 -13.21 2.31
CA LEU A 153 15.35 -13.19 3.67
C LEU A 153 15.33 -11.76 4.24
N TRP A 154 16.39 -10.96 4.02
CA TRP A 154 16.41 -9.54 4.40
C TRP A 154 15.36 -8.71 3.65
N ILE A 155 15.22 -8.90 2.34
CA ILE A 155 14.22 -8.18 1.53
C ILE A 155 12.80 -8.50 2.01
N LEU A 156 12.51 -9.79 2.23
CA LEU A 156 11.22 -10.24 2.72
C LEU A 156 10.94 -9.70 4.13
N SER A 157 11.94 -9.73 5.00
CA SER A 157 11.82 -9.19 6.36
C SER A 157 11.56 -7.69 6.36
N LEU A 158 12.22 -6.94 5.47
CA LEU A 158 11.96 -5.51 5.27
C LEU A 158 10.52 -5.25 4.81
N ALA A 159 10.04 -6.01 3.84
CA ALA A 159 8.67 -5.88 3.35
C ALA A 159 7.63 -6.19 4.43
N ILE A 160 7.82 -7.29 5.18
CA ILE A 160 6.92 -7.70 6.27
C ILE A 160 6.97 -6.67 7.40
N ALA A 161 8.16 -6.26 7.84
CA ALA A 161 8.31 -5.28 8.92
C ALA A 161 7.70 -3.93 8.55
N ALA A 162 7.90 -3.44 7.33
CA ALA A 162 7.29 -2.19 6.85
C ALA A 162 5.76 -2.28 6.82
N LEU A 163 5.21 -3.41 6.37
CA LEU A 163 3.77 -3.69 6.46
C LEU A 163 3.29 -3.65 7.91
N CYS A 164 4.00 -4.31 8.82
CA CYS A 164 3.60 -4.39 10.23
C CYS A 164 3.73 -3.05 10.97
N ALA A 165 4.72 -2.22 10.63
CA ALA A 165 4.95 -0.93 11.27
C ALA A 165 3.89 0.12 10.84
N PHE A 166 3.65 0.28 9.55
CA PHE A 166 2.85 1.42 9.04
C PHE A 166 1.39 1.10 8.73
N TRP A 167 1.07 -0.15 8.39
CA TRP A 167 -0.25 -0.51 7.90
C TRP A 167 -1.34 -0.57 8.97
N PRO A 168 -1.10 -1.13 10.19
CA PRO A 168 -2.11 -1.18 11.25
C PRO A 168 -2.72 0.17 11.57
N GLU A 169 -1.89 1.19 11.71
CA GLU A 169 -2.34 2.52 12.11
C GLU A 169 -3.21 3.17 11.03
N ARG A 170 -2.87 2.96 9.76
CA ARG A 170 -3.67 3.46 8.63
C ARG A 170 -5.04 2.78 8.57
N LEU A 171 -5.07 1.45 8.74
CA LEU A 171 -6.32 0.69 8.79
C LEU A 171 -7.19 1.09 9.98
N ALA A 172 -6.61 1.15 11.17
CA ALA A 172 -7.33 1.50 12.40
C ALA A 172 -7.92 2.92 12.32
N ARG A 173 -7.14 3.91 11.87
CA ARG A 173 -7.65 5.29 11.72
C ARG A 173 -8.76 5.41 10.67
N ALA A 174 -8.63 4.71 9.55
CA ALA A 174 -9.68 4.69 8.53
C ALA A 174 -10.97 4.05 9.06
N ALA A 175 -10.87 2.89 9.69
CA ALA A 175 -12.02 2.16 10.22
C ALA A 175 -12.70 2.93 11.37
N VAL A 176 -11.95 3.50 12.30
CA VAL A 176 -12.50 4.33 13.40
C VAL A 176 -13.16 5.59 12.85
N GLY A 177 -12.56 6.22 11.83
CA GLY A 177 -13.13 7.39 11.16
C GLY A 177 -14.48 7.11 10.53
N GLU A 178 -14.60 6.01 9.78
CA GLU A 178 -15.87 5.59 9.16
C GLU A 178 -16.89 5.11 10.21
N LEU A 179 -16.47 4.37 11.23
CA LEU A 179 -17.35 3.95 12.32
C LEU A 179 -17.92 5.16 13.06
N THR A 180 -17.10 6.17 13.33
CA THR A 180 -17.55 7.41 13.98
C THR A 180 -18.53 8.18 13.09
N ARG A 181 -18.31 8.22 11.77
CA ARG A 181 -19.25 8.83 10.81
C ARG A 181 -20.56 8.08 10.71
N LEU A 182 -20.51 6.74 10.79
CA LEU A 182 -21.67 5.89 10.71
C LEU A 182 -22.61 6.09 11.91
N TRP A 183 -22.07 6.40 13.09
CA TRP A 183 -22.82 6.51 14.35
C TRP A 183 -23.16 7.94 14.81
N ARG A 184 -22.59 8.96 14.16
CA ARG A 184 -23.00 10.36 14.32
C ARG A 184 -24.23 10.67 13.47
#